data_AF-A0AA36HNE7-F1
#
_entry.id   AF-A0AA36HNE7-F1
#
_cell.length_a   1.000
_cell.length_b   1.000
_cell.length_c   1.000
_cell.angle_alpha   90.00
_cell.angle_beta   90.00
_cell.angle_gamma   90.00
#
_symmetry.space_group_name_H-M   'P 1'
#
loop_
_entity.id
_entity.type
_entity.pdbx_description
1 polymer ?
#
loop_
_entity_poly.entity_id
_entity_poly.type
_entity_poly.pdbx_seq_one_letter_code
_entity_poly.pdbx_strand_id
1 'polypeptide(L)'
;MLSARGPRPAWFTPRENEKQLQRTGQGVLGTPRAASGAAAFAAASARHDPAPGVAPAGKAGELLASGGAAARKGLQEGIIVPSPRSPSSMTGVQRRHRQKGEPGEMCLHWGLANAKVPHPGEGYGVKCNKDEDVAQNFRSGQQFGVAEYINTRAEDVYHSTKREPLAKPFLRGHSLPPAVQAPEFPGFGLPLDRSEKGAKDVMFPRGKAPESDEVKALYKRTHGSTEPGEGLSRDYQWPHSVKDNPIFRFGRGNTTSASGAGAKSALSMDCGAEPLSVPNTLIVKDTLASFQEVTTDQLGASRNLMQLQSIQALPQHHAFGKPTSNDPISAGRLIKGAYSLEEQMPDSDLGKCTLRGRRNYETKPLGIPSVRYDKPAPHPLKRSVANAVNYGDDLNAGSLITPTRFQFKGLMADDFRLRREPPEVERLLLGAGFTAGPEVIADILQDAAKRNGDGDRRVSLESVMLALESWVGTQ
;
A
#
# COMPACT_ATOMS: atom_id res chain seq x y z
N MET A 1 19.10 50.31 4.46
CA MET A 1 19.72 49.92 3.17
C MET A 1 19.65 48.41 3.04
N LEU A 2 18.91 47.94 2.04
CA LEU A 2 18.83 46.55 1.60
C LEU A 2 20.19 46.10 1.03
N SER A 3 20.59 44.86 1.30
CA SER A 3 21.40 44.08 0.36
C SER A 3 21.18 42.59 0.59
N ALA A 4 20.67 41.95 -0.47
CA ALA A 4 20.21 40.58 -0.56
C ALA A 4 21.33 39.54 -0.57
N ARG A 5 21.06 38.36 0.00
CA ARG A 5 21.67 37.09 -0.44
C ARG A 5 20.59 36.01 -0.48
N GLY A 6 20.31 35.51 -1.68
CA GLY A 6 19.32 34.46 -1.94
C GLY A 6 19.76 33.05 -1.49
N PRO A 7 18.83 32.08 -1.49
CA PRO A 7 19.07 30.72 -1.00
C PRO A 7 19.93 29.88 -1.97
N ARG A 8 20.84 29.08 -1.40
CA ARG A 8 21.78 28.18 -2.11
C ARG A 8 21.29 26.72 -2.08
N PRO A 9 21.56 25.90 -3.11
CA PRO A 9 21.14 24.50 -3.18
C PRO A 9 21.93 23.55 -2.26
N ALA A 10 21.27 22.44 -1.87
CA ALA A 10 21.55 21.61 -0.69
C ALA A 10 22.72 20.59 -0.78
N TRP A 11 23.65 20.73 -1.74
CA TRP A 11 24.77 19.77 -1.89
C TRP A 11 26.16 20.40 -1.69
N PHE A 12 26.21 21.58 -1.07
CA PHE A 12 27.45 22.29 -0.74
C PHE A 12 27.75 22.15 0.76
N THR A 13 28.58 21.18 1.16
CA THR A 13 29.14 21.10 2.51
C THR A 13 30.50 21.81 2.56
N PRO A 14 30.73 22.79 3.45
CA PRO A 14 32.06 23.36 3.64
C PRO A 14 32.96 22.33 4.33
N ARG A 15 34.05 21.92 3.67
CA ARG A 15 35.23 21.41 4.36
C ARG A 15 36.04 22.62 4.81
N GLU A 16 36.09 22.85 6.10
CA GLU A 16 36.97 23.84 6.73
C GLU A 16 38.42 23.37 6.65
N ASN A 17 39.33 24.26 6.26
CA ASN A 17 40.75 24.05 6.43
C ASN A 17 41.38 25.27 7.15
N GLU A 18 42.06 24.91 8.24
CA GLU A 18 43.23 25.56 8.86
C GLU A 18 43.01 26.74 9.82
N LYS A 19 43.21 26.46 11.12
CA LYS A 19 44.37 26.95 11.91
C LYS A 19 44.49 26.27 13.30
N GLN A 20 45.52 25.42 13.39
CA GLN A 20 46.55 25.23 14.45
C GLN A 20 46.23 25.19 15.97
N LEU A 21 46.99 24.28 16.63
CA LEU A 21 47.45 24.22 18.04
C LEU A 21 46.41 23.67 19.06
N GLN A 22 46.65 22.64 19.89
CA GLN A 22 47.89 22.05 20.42
C GLN A 22 47.79 20.51 20.64
N ARG A 23 48.97 19.88 20.62
CA ARG A 23 49.28 18.51 21.06
C ARG A 23 49.03 18.31 22.56
N THR A 24 48.64 17.09 22.97
CA THR A 24 49.34 16.28 23.99
C THR A 24 48.73 14.86 24.13
N GLY A 25 49.60 13.84 24.26
CA GLY A 25 49.32 12.51 24.86
C GLY A 25 48.82 11.41 23.90
N GLN A 26 49.67 10.56 23.31
CA GLN A 26 50.31 9.32 23.83
C GLN A 26 49.40 8.05 23.88
N GLY A 27 49.91 6.95 23.30
CA GLY A 27 49.45 5.57 23.53
C GLY A 27 49.15 4.76 22.25
N VAL A 28 50.12 4.35 21.41
CA VAL A 28 51.00 3.15 21.50
C VAL A 28 50.36 1.85 20.92
N LEU A 29 51.13 1.22 20.01
CA LEU A 29 51.11 -0.15 19.42
C LEU A 29 50.92 -0.13 17.89
N GLY A 30 51.85 -0.57 17.02
CA GLY A 30 53.18 -1.16 17.19
C GLY A 30 53.90 -1.23 15.83
N THR A 31 55.20 -0.99 15.84
CA THR A 31 56.21 -1.32 14.82
C THR A 31 56.84 -2.69 15.21
N PRO A 32 57.66 -3.44 14.40
CA PRO A 32 58.77 -2.91 13.58
C PRO A 32 59.24 -3.70 12.32
N ARG A 33 60.02 -3.00 11.47
CA ARG A 33 61.32 -3.35 10.84
C ARG A 33 61.53 -2.40 9.64
N ALA A 34 62.42 -1.40 9.68
CA ALA A 34 63.89 -1.44 9.56
C ALA A 34 64.33 -2.14 8.24
N ALA A 35 65.16 -1.60 7.34
CA ALA A 35 66.04 -0.43 7.39
C ALA A 35 66.53 -0.05 5.96
N SER A 36 67.27 1.07 5.90
CA SER A 36 68.13 1.58 4.80
C SER A 36 67.41 2.21 3.60
N GLY A 37 67.77 3.36 3.06
CA GLY A 37 68.97 4.19 3.24
C GLY A 37 69.51 4.60 1.86
N ALA A 38 69.79 5.89 1.69
CA ALA A 38 70.58 6.52 0.62
C ALA A 38 69.86 6.96 -0.68
N ALA A 39 70.43 8.01 -1.25
CA ALA A 39 69.81 9.05 -2.05
C ALA A 39 70.30 9.08 -3.52
N ALA A 40 69.51 9.77 -4.34
CA ALA A 40 69.82 10.53 -5.57
C ALA A 40 70.71 9.91 -6.68
N PHE A 41 70.20 9.89 -7.92
CA PHE A 41 70.74 10.64 -9.07
C PHE A 41 69.82 10.49 -10.30
N ALA A 42 69.72 11.55 -11.09
CA ALA A 42 68.99 11.63 -12.35
C ALA A 42 69.87 11.26 -13.55
N ALA A 43 69.30 10.69 -14.61
CA ALA A 43 69.68 10.93 -16.03
C ALA A 43 68.66 10.30 -16.99
N ALA A 44 68.47 10.99 -18.13
CA ALA A 44 67.57 10.65 -19.22
C ALA A 44 67.95 9.38 -20.01
N SER A 45 66.96 8.75 -20.65
CA SER A 45 67.14 7.87 -21.83
C SER A 45 65.85 7.81 -22.64
N ALA A 46 65.92 8.24 -23.90
CA ALA A 46 64.95 7.90 -24.94
C ALA A 46 65.46 6.68 -25.73
N ARG A 47 64.60 5.68 -25.94
CA ARG A 47 64.67 4.63 -26.99
C ARG A 47 63.24 4.10 -27.22
N HIS A 48 62.75 3.71 -28.40
CA HIS A 48 62.94 4.12 -29.80
C HIS A 48 61.73 3.50 -30.58
N ASP A 49 61.40 4.01 -31.76
CA ASP A 49 60.33 3.57 -32.67
C ASP A 49 60.59 2.14 -33.22
N PRO A 50 59.61 1.22 -33.26
CA PRO A 50 59.80 -0.13 -33.80
C PRO A 50 59.99 -0.22 -35.33
N ALA A 51 59.81 0.84 -36.15
CA ALA A 51 60.14 0.77 -37.59
C ALA A 51 60.37 2.15 -38.29
N PRO A 52 61.55 2.78 -38.13
CA PRO A 52 61.87 4.10 -38.71
C PRO A 52 62.16 4.12 -40.23
N GLY A 53 61.62 3.16 -41.00
CA GLY A 53 61.89 2.99 -42.43
C GLY A 53 60.66 2.77 -43.32
N VAL A 54 59.45 2.80 -42.75
CA VAL A 54 58.20 2.59 -43.50
C VAL A 54 57.43 3.91 -43.59
N ALA A 55 57.34 4.49 -44.78
CA ALA A 55 56.50 5.67 -45.02
C ALA A 55 55.01 5.28 -44.87
N PRO A 56 54.19 6.02 -44.09
CA PRO A 56 52.76 5.73 -44.00
C PRO A 56 52.09 6.05 -45.33
N ALA A 57 51.63 5.01 -46.03
CA ALA A 57 50.71 5.15 -47.15
C ALA A 57 49.32 5.50 -46.60
N GLY A 58 49.10 6.80 -46.35
CA GLY A 58 47.85 7.33 -45.85
C GLY A 58 47.75 8.82 -46.17
N LYS A 59 46.54 9.31 -46.45
CA LYS A 59 46.29 10.73 -46.73
C LYS A 59 46.76 11.54 -45.53
N ALA A 60 47.73 12.44 -45.75
CA ALA A 60 48.08 13.45 -44.77
C ALA A 60 46.80 14.17 -44.36
N GLY A 61 46.53 14.23 -43.05
CA GLY A 61 45.40 14.98 -42.54
C GLY A 61 45.50 16.40 -43.08
N GLU A 62 44.54 16.78 -43.92
CA GLU A 62 44.26 18.17 -44.27
C GLU A 62 44.33 18.96 -42.94
N LEU A 63 45.31 19.85 -42.69
CA LEU A 63 45.65 21.02 -43.47
C LEU A 63 44.34 21.82 -43.62
N LEU A 64 44.24 23.07 -43.22
CA LEU A 64 44.95 24.17 -43.84
C LEU A 64 44.61 25.41 -43.01
N ALA A 65 45.62 26.16 -42.59
CA ALA A 65 46.35 27.12 -43.41
C ALA A 65 45.47 28.34 -43.77
N SER A 66 46.07 29.50 -43.53
CA SER A 66 45.49 30.84 -43.62
C SER A 66 44.58 31.24 -42.44
N GLY A 67 45.20 31.97 -41.51
CA GLY A 67 44.55 33.05 -40.78
C GLY A 67 43.41 32.65 -39.87
N GLY A 68 43.73 32.58 -38.57
CA GLY A 68 42.73 32.81 -37.54
C GLY A 68 41.93 34.08 -37.88
N ALA A 69 40.65 33.90 -38.21
CA ALA A 69 39.72 34.99 -38.44
C ALA A 69 38.49 34.75 -37.57
N ALA A 70 38.33 35.69 -36.63
CA ALA A 70 37.41 35.65 -35.52
C ALA A 70 35.93 35.77 -35.94
N ALA A 71 35.10 34.99 -35.25
CA ALA A 71 33.68 34.78 -35.47
C ALA A 71 32.72 35.98 -35.32
N ARG A 72 33.16 37.25 -35.37
CA ARG A 72 32.28 38.37 -34.95
C ARG A 72 32.20 39.64 -35.82
N LYS A 73 32.89 39.78 -36.95
CA LYS A 73 32.69 40.98 -37.82
C LYS A 73 31.53 40.88 -38.82
N GLY A 74 30.77 39.79 -38.83
CA GLY A 74 29.42 39.74 -39.41
C GLY A 74 28.37 40.58 -38.67
N LEU A 75 28.79 41.45 -37.74
CA LEU A 75 27.93 42.33 -36.95
C LEU A 75 27.96 43.81 -37.38
N GLN A 76 28.65 44.20 -38.45
CA GLN A 76 28.62 45.60 -38.90
C GLN A 76 27.60 45.78 -40.04
N GLU A 77 26.47 46.43 -39.69
CA GLU A 77 25.29 46.70 -40.51
C GLU A 77 25.54 47.59 -41.75
N GLY A 78 26.77 48.03 -42.01
CA GLY A 78 27.09 48.99 -43.06
C GLY A 78 27.42 48.42 -44.44
N ILE A 79 27.47 47.09 -44.61
CA ILE A 79 27.89 46.47 -45.89
C ILE A 79 26.98 45.28 -46.25
N ILE A 80 25.66 45.48 -46.33
CA ILE A 80 24.78 44.57 -47.05
C ILE A 80 23.99 45.35 -48.10
N VAL A 81 24.27 45.05 -49.37
CA VAL A 81 23.69 45.66 -50.58
C VAL A 81 22.17 45.32 -50.70
N PRO A 82 21.28 46.26 -51.11
CA PRO A 82 19.84 45.98 -51.27
C PRO A 82 19.52 45.09 -52.49
N SER A 83 18.46 44.27 -52.42
CA SER A 83 18.13 43.21 -53.40
C SER A 83 16.99 43.54 -54.42
N PRO A 84 17.05 43.02 -55.67
CA PRO A 84 16.13 43.38 -56.79
C PRO A 84 14.75 42.65 -56.82
N ARG A 85 13.71 43.28 -57.44
CA ARG A 85 12.30 42.81 -57.52
C ARG A 85 12.02 41.74 -58.61
N SER A 86 10.93 40.96 -58.45
CA SER A 86 10.65 39.70 -59.22
C SER A 86 9.69 39.83 -60.43
N PRO A 87 9.95 39.14 -61.58
CA PRO A 87 9.12 39.18 -62.82
C PRO A 87 7.85 38.29 -62.84
N SER A 88 6.92 38.53 -63.78
CA SER A 88 5.56 37.95 -63.83
C SER A 88 5.39 36.61 -64.60
N SER A 89 6.28 36.25 -65.52
CA SER A 89 6.22 35.01 -66.32
C SER A 89 6.98 33.83 -65.68
N MET A 90 6.82 33.65 -64.37
CA MET A 90 7.58 32.62 -63.63
C MET A 90 7.02 31.21 -63.81
N THR A 91 7.92 30.23 -63.92
CA THR A 91 7.61 28.78 -63.90
C THR A 91 7.03 28.36 -62.54
N GLY A 92 6.28 27.27 -62.44
CA GLY A 92 5.58 26.85 -61.20
C GLY A 92 6.49 26.75 -59.95
N VAL A 93 7.72 26.26 -60.12
CA VAL A 93 8.73 26.20 -59.04
C VAL A 93 9.21 27.61 -58.64
N GLN A 94 9.30 28.54 -59.58
CA GLN A 94 9.70 29.93 -59.28
C GLN A 94 8.56 30.68 -58.58
N ARG A 95 7.29 30.43 -58.94
CA ARG A 95 6.11 31.00 -58.26
C ARG A 95 6.01 30.52 -56.80
N ARG A 96 6.30 29.24 -56.52
CA ARG A 96 6.37 28.66 -55.16
C ARG A 96 7.22 29.51 -54.21
N HIS A 97 8.33 30.07 -54.70
CA HIS A 97 9.30 30.77 -53.87
C HIS A 97 9.20 32.29 -53.94
N ARG A 98 8.42 32.86 -54.89
CA ARG A 98 8.44 34.30 -55.17
C ARG A 98 7.08 35.01 -55.23
N GLN A 99 5.95 34.31 -55.26
CA GLN A 99 4.66 34.98 -55.10
C GLN A 99 4.45 35.37 -53.62
N LYS A 100 4.52 36.67 -53.35
CA LYS A 100 3.88 37.24 -52.16
C LYS A 100 2.48 37.62 -52.63
N GLY A 101 1.47 36.90 -52.13
CA GLY A 101 0.07 37.24 -52.37
C GLY A 101 -0.19 38.67 -51.92
N GLU A 102 -1.07 39.37 -52.62
CA GLU A 102 -1.47 40.68 -52.17
C GLU A 102 -2.36 40.56 -50.92
N PRO A 103 -2.34 41.55 -50.03
CA PRO A 103 -3.09 41.47 -48.78
C PRO A 103 -4.59 41.24 -49.04
N GLY A 104 -5.11 40.10 -48.58
CA GLY A 104 -6.53 39.73 -48.70
C GLY A 104 -6.80 38.57 -49.66
N GLU A 105 -5.83 38.15 -50.47
CA GLU A 105 -5.97 36.96 -51.30
C GLU A 105 -5.71 35.68 -50.48
N MET A 106 -6.53 34.64 -50.70
CA MET A 106 -6.34 33.36 -50.04
C MET A 106 -5.09 32.68 -50.63
N CYS A 107 -4.06 32.51 -49.80
CA CYS A 107 -2.82 31.84 -50.18
C CYS A 107 -3.08 30.35 -50.48
N LEU A 108 -3.42 30.06 -51.74
CA LEU A 108 -3.55 28.70 -52.24
C LEU A 108 -2.15 28.13 -52.53
N HIS A 109 -1.96 26.85 -52.23
CA HIS A 109 -0.74 26.17 -52.65
C HIS A 109 -0.63 26.24 -54.17
N TRP A 110 0.54 26.60 -54.71
CA TRP A 110 0.75 26.90 -56.13
C TRP A 110 0.28 25.79 -57.10
N GLY A 111 0.28 24.53 -56.66
CA GLY A 111 -0.22 23.39 -57.45
C GLY A 111 -1.75 23.22 -57.46
N LEU A 112 -2.47 23.87 -56.56
CA LEU A 112 -3.94 23.78 -56.40
C LEU A 112 -4.68 25.03 -56.88
N ALA A 113 -3.96 26.06 -57.35
CA ALA A 113 -4.54 27.32 -57.81
C ALA A 113 -5.58 27.14 -58.94
N ASN A 114 -5.50 26.06 -59.71
CA ASN A 114 -6.42 25.75 -60.80
C ASN A 114 -7.48 24.69 -60.45
N ALA A 115 -7.51 24.19 -59.21
CA ALA A 115 -8.43 23.12 -58.81
C ALA A 115 -9.82 23.66 -58.44
N LYS A 116 -10.88 22.99 -58.89
CA LYS A 116 -12.27 23.40 -58.66
C LYS A 116 -12.76 22.89 -57.30
N VAL A 117 -13.31 23.78 -56.47
CA VAL A 117 -13.75 23.46 -55.10
C VAL A 117 -15.11 22.75 -55.12
N PRO A 118 -15.31 21.65 -54.36
CA PRO A 118 -16.56 20.90 -54.32
C PRO A 118 -17.72 21.67 -53.64
N HIS A 119 -18.96 21.37 -54.04
CA HIS A 119 -20.15 22.07 -53.57
C HIS A 119 -20.68 21.49 -52.23
N PRO A 120 -21.07 22.32 -51.25
CA PRO A 120 -21.28 21.93 -49.85
C PRO A 120 -22.42 20.97 -49.48
N GLY A 121 -23.27 20.47 -50.39
CA GLY A 121 -24.30 19.44 -50.12
C GLY A 121 -24.99 19.49 -48.73
N GLU A 122 -25.00 18.36 -48.01
CA GLU A 122 -25.51 18.22 -46.63
C GLU A 122 -24.50 18.63 -45.54
N GLY A 123 -23.50 19.43 -45.91
CA GLY A 123 -22.45 19.92 -45.02
C GLY A 123 -21.19 19.06 -45.01
N TYR A 124 -20.10 19.67 -44.55
CA TYR A 124 -18.82 19.02 -44.33
C TYR A 124 -18.70 18.63 -42.85
N GLY A 125 -18.62 17.33 -42.56
CA GLY A 125 -18.50 16.82 -41.19
C GLY A 125 -18.63 15.29 -41.10
N VAL A 126 -18.21 14.73 -39.96
CA VAL A 126 -18.30 13.28 -39.69
C VAL A 126 -19.65 12.98 -39.03
N LYS A 127 -20.51 12.22 -39.69
CA LYS A 127 -21.79 11.78 -39.10
C LYS A 127 -21.54 10.60 -38.16
N CYS A 128 -22.11 10.65 -36.95
CA CYS A 128 -22.05 9.53 -36.00
C CYS A 128 -23.22 8.58 -36.25
N ASN A 129 -22.93 7.32 -36.54
CA ASN A 129 -23.93 6.27 -36.65
C ASN A 129 -24.30 5.73 -35.26
N LYS A 130 -25.58 5.45 -35.03
CA LYS A 130 -26.10 4.86 -33.77
C LYS A 130 -26.29 3.35 -33.98
N ASP A 131 -25.20 2.64 -34.19
CA ASP A 131 -25.26 1.23 -34.60
C ASP A 131 -25.42 0.25 -33.43
N GLU A 132 -25.10 0.66 -32.20
CA GLU A 132 -25.12 -0.23 -31.03
C GLU A 132 -26.06 0.27 -29.93
N ASP A 133 -26.98 -0.60 -29.51
CA ASP A 133 -27.89 -0.36 -28.39
C ASP A 133 -27.50 -1.23 -27.20
N VAL A 134 -27.53 -0.63 -26.00
CA VAL A 134 -27.18 -1.28 -24.73
C VAL A 134 -28.06 -2.51 -24.49
N ALA A 135 -29.33 -2.46 -24.87
CA ALA A 135 -30.24 -3.58 -24.74
C ALA A 135 -29.88 -4.78 -25.63
N GLN A 136 -29.30 -4.53 -26.82
CA GLN A 136 -28.84 -5.60 -27.71
C GLN A 136 -27.62 -6.32 -27.14
N ASN A 137 -26.70 -5.58 -26.48
CA ASN A 137 -25.54 -6.18 -25.82
C ASN A 137 -25.93 -7.19 -24.75
N PHE A 138 -26.94 -6.89 -23.93
CA PHE A 138 -27.43 -7.82 -22.90
C PHE A 138 -28.13 -9.07 -23.48
N ARG A 139 -28.69 -8.98 -24.68
CA ARG A 139 -29.43 -10.08 -25.34
C ARG A 139 -28.55 -11.00 -26.19
N SER A 140 -27.33 -10.57 -26.52
CA SER A 140 -26.44 -11.25 -27.47
C SER A 140 -26.11 -12.72 -27.12
N GLY A 141 -26.23 -13.13 -25.85
CA GLY A 141 -26.00 -14.51 -25.40
C GLY A 141 -27.27 -15.32 -25.09
N GLN A 142 -28.47 -14.73 -25.19
CA GLN A 142 -29.73 -15.41 -24.86
C GLN A 142 -30.37 -15.96 -26.13
N GLN A 143 -29.97 -17.15 -26.53
CA GLN A 143 -30.60 -17.88 -27.64
C GLN A 143 -31.59 -18.89 -27.06
N PHE A 144 -32.77 -18.98 -27.69
CA PHE A 144 -33.82 -19.89 -27.25
C PHE A 144 -34.32 -20.75 -28.42
N GLY A 145 -34.66 -22.01 -28.13
CA GLY A 145 -35.34 -22.89 -29.06
C GLY A 145 -34.49 -23.27 -30.26
N VAL A 146 -34.92 -22.90 -31.47
CA VAL A 146 -34.24 -23.31 -32.71
C VAL A 146 -32.84 -22.68 -32.83
N ALA A 147 -32.68 -21.43 -32.41
CA ALA A 147 -31.39 -20.75 -32.47
C ALA A 147 -30.36 -21.42 -31.56
N GLU A 148 -30.76 -21.79 -30.34
CA GLU A 148 -29.93 -22.53 -29.37
C GLU A 148 -29.55 -23.91 -29.90
N TYR A 149 -30.47 -24.62 -30.54
CA TYR A 149 -30.18 -25.91 -31.16
C TYR A 149 -29.18 -25.80 -32.31
N ILE A 150 -29.35 -24.79 -33.19
CA ILE A 150 -28.40 -24.53 -34.29
C ILE A 150 -27.02 -24.19 -33.72
N ASN A 151 -26.96 -23.37 -32.68
CA ASN A 151 -25.69 -23.00 -32.06
C ASN A 151 -25.04 -24.21 -31.38
N THR A 152 -25.80 -25.02 -30.65
CA THR A 152 -25.31 -26.28 -30.07
C THR A 152 -24.74 -27.20 -31.16
N ARG A 153 -25.43 -27.35 -32.30
CA ARG A 153 -24.96 -28.15 -33.43
C ARG A 153 -23.71 -27.57 -34.09
N ALA A 154 -23.55 -26.25 -34.12
CA ALA A 154 -22.35 -25.59 -34.61
C ALA A 154 -21.17 -25.80 -33.63
N GLU A 155 -21.43 -25.69 -32.33
CA GLU A 155 -20.44 -25.84 -31.26
C GLU A 155 -20.08 -27.31 -30.97
N ASP A 156 -20.89 -28.27 -31.39
CA ASP A 156 -20.63 -29.72 -31.31
C ASP A 156 -19.32 -30.12 -32.01
N VAL A 157 -18.76 -29.28 -32.88
CA VAL A 157 -17.46 -29.52 -33.51
C VAL A 157 -16.31 -29.39 -32.49
N TYR A 158 -16.46 -28.52 -31.49
CA TYR A 158 -15.39 -28.19 -30.54
C TYR A 158 -15.03 -29.36 -29.62
N HIS A 159 -13.73 -29.46 -29.29
CA HIS A 159 -13.22 -30.51 -28.42
C HIS A 159 -13.69 -30.40 -26.97
N SER A 160 -13.89 -29.19 -26.45
CA SER A 160 -14.41 -28.95 -25.11
C SER A 160 -15.83 -29.52 -24.98
N THR A 161 -16.72 -29.17 -25.91
CA THR A 161 -18.12 -29.65 -25.94
C THR A 161 -18.20 -31.17 -25.98
N LYS A 162 -17.31 -31.84 -26.75
CA LYS A 162 -17.25 -33.30 -26.82
C LYS A 162 -16.68 -33.97 -25.56
N ARG A 163 -15.70 -33.33 -24.90
CA ARG A 163 -14.99 -33.90 -23.74
C ARG A 163 -15.68 -33.64 -22.41
N GLU A 164 -16.38 -32.52 -22.32
CA GLU A 164 -16.99 -32.02 -21.08
C GLU A 164 -18.50 -31.77 -21.28
N PRO A 165 -19.27 -32.76 -21.78
CA PRO A 165 -20.70 -32.58 -21.90
C PRO A 165 -21.35 -32.51 -20.51
N LEU A 166 -22.17 -31.50 -20.28
CA LEU A 166 -22.83 -31.32 -18.98
C LEU A 166 -23.67 -32.56 -18.64
N ALA A 167 -23.50 -33.06 -17.41
CA ALA A 167 -24.19 -34.23 -16.85
C ALA A 167 -24.03 -35.54 -17.66
N LYS A 168 -23.06 -35.61 -18.59
CA LYS A 168 -22.73 -36.83 -19.34
C LYS A 168 -21.24 -37.13 -19.20
N PRO A 169 -20.84 -38.41 -19.11
CA PRO A 169 -19.42 -38.75 -19.18
C PRO A 169 -18.89 -38.56 -20.59
N PHE A 170 -17.57 -38.38 -20.70
CA PHE A 170 -16.90 -38.28 -22.00
C PHE A 170 -17.05 -39.57 -22.83
N LEU A 171 -17.65 -39.46 -24.02
CA LEU A 171 -17.77 -40.56 -24.97
C LEU A 171 -16.53 -40.61 -25.88
N ARG A 172 -15.73 -41.67 -25.72
CA ARG A 172 -14.47 -41.88 -26.48
C ARG A 172 -14.67 -42.43 -27.90
N GLY A 173 -15.91 -42.69 -28.32
CA GLY A 173 -16.22 -43.21 -29.67
C GLY A 173 -15.98 -44.71 -29.86
N HIS A 174 -15.90 -45.50 -28.78
CA HIS A 174 -15.76 -46.96 -28.90
C HIS A 174 -17.07 -47.63 -29.32
N SER A 175 -17.01 -48.53 -30.30
CA SER A 175 -18.11 -49.43 -30.64
C SER A 175 -18.10 -50.62 -29.68
N LEU A 176 -18.99 -50.60 -28.68
CA LEU A 176 -19.15 -51.70 -27.74
C LEU A 176 -19.84 -52.91 -28.43
N PRO A 177 -19.51 -54.16 -28.04
CA PRO A 177 -20.19 -55.34 -28.56
C PRO A 177 -21.70 -55.30 -28.31
N PRO A 178 -22.55 -55.82 -29.22
CA PRO A 178 -24.01 -55.75 -29.11
C PRO A 178 -24.55 -56.46 -27.87
N ALA A 179 -23.85 -57.47 -27.35
CA ALA A 179 -24.22 -58.18 -26.11
C ALA A 179 -24.28 -57.27 -24.87
N VAL A 180 -23.59 -56.12 -24.90
CA VAL A 180 -23.57 -55.14 -23.81
C VAL A 180 -24.83 -54.26 -23.81
N GLN A 181 -25.52 -54.15 -24.95
CA GLN A 181 -26.76 -53.36 -25.07
C GLN A 181 -28.00 -54.19 -24.69
N ALA A 182 -27.86 -55.50 -24.51
CA ALA A 182 -28.95 -56.37 -24.08
C ALA A 182 -29.33 -56.07 -22.62
N PRO A 183 -30.63 -56.06 -22.27
CA PRO A 183 -31.10 -55.78 -20.92
C PRO A 183 -30.65 -56.83 -19.89
N GLU A 184 -30.29 -58.03 -20.34
CA GLU A 184 -29.84 -59.16 -19.50
C GLU A 184 -28.31 -59.25 -19.33
N PHE A 185 -27.58 -58.19 -19.69
CA PHE A 185 -26.12 -58.19 -19.58
C PHE A 185 -25.67 -58.34 -18.10
N PRO A 186 -24.92 -59.39 -17.72
CA PRO A 186 -24.57 -59.70 -16.33
C PRO A 186 -23.55 -58.74 -15.69
N GLY A 187 -23.14 -57.70 -16.41
CA GLY A 187 -22.14 -56.72 -15.98
C GLY A 187 -20.76 -56.97 -16.59
N PHE A 188 -19.86 -56.01 -16.41
CA PHE A 188 -18.48 -56.10 -16.89
C PHE A 188 -17.56 -56.73 -15.84
N GLY A 189 -16.61 -57.55 -16.27
CA GLY A 189 -15.63 -58.20 -15.41
C GLY A 189 -15.71 -59.72 -15.45
N LEU A 190 -14.75 -60.39 -14.79
CA LEU A 190 -14.77 -61.84 -14.63
C LEU A 190 -15.68 -62.19 -13.44
N PRO A 191 -16.76 -62.96 -13.61
CA PRO A 191 -17.55 -63.42 -12.47
C PRO A 191 -16.69 -64.35 -11.61
N LEU A 192 -16.68 -64.10 -10.30
CA LEU A 192 -16.04 -65.00 -9.34
C LEU A 192 -17.08 -65.98 -8.83
N ASP A 193 -16.80 -67.28 -8.94
CA ASP A 193 -17.62 -68.31 -8.33
C ASP A 193 -17.57 -68.15 -6.81
N ARG A 194 -18.70 -67.85 -6.19
CA ARG A 194 -18.79 -67.75 -4.73
C ARG A 194 -18.67 -69.15 -4.14
N SER A 195 -17.63 -69.39 -3.35
CA SER A 195 -17.42 -70.65 -2.60
C SER A 195 -18.68 -71.02 -1.82
N GLU A 196 -19.08 -72.29 -1.89
CA GLU A 196 -20.30 -72.82 -1.25
C GLU A 196 -20.27 -72.73 0.27
N LYS A 197 -19.09 -72.66 0.90
CA LYS A 197 -18.95 -72.59 2.36
C LYS A 197 -18.78 -71.16 2.82
N GLY A 198 -19.81 -70.64 3.50
CA GLY A 198 -19.81 -69.30 4.06
C GLY A 198 -18.84 -69.16 5.23
N ALA A 199 -18.35 -67.94 5.46
CA ALA A 199 -17.47 -67.62 6.61
C ALA A 199 -18.08 -68.04 7.96
N LYS A 200 -19.41 -68.05 8.05
CA LYS A 200 -20.14 -68.46 9.26
C LYS A 200 -19.93 -69.93 9.61
N ASP A 201 -19.83 -70.81 8.61
CA ASP A 201 -19.62 -72.24 8.84
C ASP A 201 -18.17 -72.53 9.25
N VAL A 202 -17.23 -71.68 8.83
CA VAL A 202 -15.83 -71.72 9.28
C VAL A 202 -15.70 -71.20 10.71
N MET A 203 -16.38 -70.08 11.04
CA MET A 203 -16.33 -69.50 12.39
C MET A 203 -17.02 -70.36 13.45
N PHE A 204 -18.09 -71.04 13.08
CA PHE A 204 -18.90 -71.84 14.01
C PHE A 204 -19.07 -73.26 13.48
N PRO A 205 -18.04 -74.13 13.62
CA PRO A 205 -18.14 -75.51 13.16
C PRO A 205 -19.20 -76.25 13.98
N ARG A 206 -20.39 -76.44 13.38
CA ARG A 206 -21.48 -77.21 13.98
C ARG A 206 -21.22 -78.70 13.73
N GLY A 207 -21.04 -79.47 14.81
CA GLY A 207 -20.86 -80.93 14.74
C GLY A 207 -19.53 -81.48 15.29
N LYS A 208 -18.69 -80.65 15.94
CA LYS A 208 -17.52 -81.17 16.65
C LYS A 208 -17.93 -81.75 18.00
N ALA A 209 -17.71 -83.04 18.22
CA ALA A 209 -17.93 -83.68 19.52
C ALA A 209 -16.92 -83.16 20.56
N PRO A 210 -17.32 -83.01 21.84
CA PRO A 210 -16.38 -82.64 22.90
C PRO A 210 -15.30 -83.72 23.07
N GLU A 211 -14.13 -83.31 23.57
CA GLU A 211 -12.99 -84.20 23.79
C GLU A 211 -13.29 -85.21 24.91
N SER A 212 -12.79 -86.44 24.76
CA SER A 212 -12.95 -87.52 25.74
C SER A 212 -12.22 -87.23 27.05
N ASP A 213 -12.78 -87.67 28.18
CA ASP A 213 -12.24 -87.42 29.52
C ASP A 213 -10.83 -88.01 29.74
N GLU A 214 -10.50 -89.09 29.03
CA GLU A 214 -9.15 -89.68 29.03
C GLU A 214 -8.11 -88.74 28.39
N VAL A 215 -8.51 -88.07 27.30
CA VAL A 215 -7.67 -87.09 26.61
C VAL A 215 -7.46 -85.87 27.51
N LYS A 216 -8.51 -85.43 28.22
CA LYS A 216 -8.41 -84.34 29.19
C LYS A 216 -7.45 -84.65 30.34
N ALA A 217 -7.49 -85.86 30.91
CA ALA A 217 -6.57 -86.27 31.98
C ALA A 217 -5.11 -86.28 31.49
N LEU A 218 -4.87 -86.67 30.24
CA LEU A 218 -3.55 -86.62 29.62
C LEU A 218 -3.07 -85.17 29.42
N TYR A 219 -3.93 -84.25 29.00
CA TYR A 219 -3.60 -82.83 28.89
C TYR A 219 -3.33 -82.16 30.24
N LYS A 220 -4.06 -82.53 31.30
CA LYS A 220 -3.78 -82.09 32.69
C LYS A 220 -2.37 -82.48 33.13
N ARG A 221 -1.93 -83.70 32.80
CA ARG A 221 -0.60 -84.21 33.15
C ARG A 221 0.54 -83.62 32.30
N THR A 222 0.33 -83.49 30.99
CA THR A 222 1.40 -83.13 30.04
C THR A 222 1.56 -81.62 29.87
N HIS A 223 0.45 -80.88 29.83
CA HIS A 223 0.43 -79.44 29.53
C HIS A 223 -0.06 -78.60 30.71
N GLY A 224 -0.41 -79.22 31.84
CA GLY A 224 -0.95 -78.52 33.01
C GLY A 224 -2.30 -77.85 32.74
N SER A 225 -3.02 -78.27 31.70
CA SER A 225 -4.29 -77.67 31.28
C SER A 225 -5.44 -78.22 32.14
N THR A 226 -5.72 -77.53 33.25
CA THR A 226 -6.81 -77.86 34.17
C THR A 226 -8.07 -77.08 33.83
N GLU A 227 -9.24 -77.64 34.16
CA GLU A 227 -10.49 -76.89 34.01
C GLU A 227 -10.59 -75.80 35.09
N PRO A 228 -11.28 -74.68 34.81
CA PRO A 228 -11.46 -73.62 35.79
C PRO A 228 -12.14 -74.13 37.06
N GLY A 229 -11.48 -73.96 38.21
CA GLY A 229 -12.00 -74.35 39.53
C GLY A 229 -11.47 -75.69 40.08
N GLU A 230 -10.67 -76.43 39.31
CA GLU A 230 -10.02 -77.64 39.82
C GLU A 230 -8.69 -77.33 40.53
N GLY A 231 -8.50 -77.90 41.73
CA GLY A 231 -7.21 -77.84 42.42
C GLY A 231 -6.18 -78.77 41.79
N LEU A 232 -4.91 -78.38 41.78
CA LEU A 232 -3.82 -79.24 41.32
C LEU A 232 -3.64 -80.44 42.26
N SER A 233 -4.06 -81.63 41.81
CA SER A 233 -3.69 -82.88 42.49
C SER A 233 -2.21 -83.17 42.25
N ARG A 234 -1.44 -83.29 43.34
CA ARG A 234 -0.02 -83.67 43.30
C ARG A 234 0.22 -85.15 43.65
N ASP A 235 -0.87 -85.91 43.80
CA ASP A 235 -0.87 -87.34 44.13
C ASP A 235 -0.01 -87.71 45.35
N TYR A 236 0.02 -86.85 46.38
CA TYR A 236 0.74 -87.11 47.63
C TYR A 236 0.04 -88.19 48.48
N GLN A 237 0.83 -89.05 49.11
CA GLN A 237 0.37 -90.00 50.12
C GLN A 237 0.26 -89.31 51.48
N TRP A 238 -0.92 -88.74 51.79
CA TRP A 238 -1.16 -88.03 53.05
C TRP A 238 -1.29 -88.97 54.26
N PRO A 239 -0.73 -88.61 55.44
CA PRO A 239 -0.91 -89.38 56.66
C PRO A 239 -2.36 -89.35 57.17
N HIS A 240 -2.79 -90.42 57.83
CA HIS A 240 -4.20 -90.66 58.23
C HIS A 240 -4.79 -89.53 59.10
N SER A 241 -3.97 -88.91 59.96
CA SER A 241 -4.37 -87.77 60.83
C SER A 241 -4.77 -86.50 60.08
N VAL A 242 -4.37 -86.37 58.81
CA VAL A 242 -4.63 -85.21 57.94
C VAL A 242 -5.66 -85.56 56.87
N LYS A 243 -5.62 -86.78 56.31
CA LYS A 243 -6.51 -87.20 55.21
C LYS A 243 -7.99 -87.16 55.58
N ASP A 244 -8.32 -87.48 56.84
CA ASP A 244 -9.72 -87.59 57.28
C ASP A 244 -10.22 -86.35 58.04
N ASN A 245 -9.35 -85.38 58.37
CA ASN A 245 -9.72 -84.21 59.16
C ASN A 245 -9.65 -82.91 58.36
N PRO A 246 -10.80 -82.34 57.93
CA PRO A 246 -10.85 -81.14 57.09
C PRO A 246 -10.45 -79.83 57.81
N ILE A 247 -10.24 -79.84 59.14
CA ILE A 247 -9.96 -78.63 59.96
C ILE A 247 -8.49 -78.59 60.46
N PHE A 248 -7.65 -79.52 60.02
CA PHE A 248 -6.27 -79.59 60.48
C PHE A 248 -5.47 -78.32 60.12
N ARG A 249 -4.88 -77.64 61.14
CA ARG A 249 -4.04 -76.44 60.95
C ARG A 249 -2.55 -76.80 60.94
N PHE A 250 -1.85 -76.41 59.89
CA PHE A 250 -0.42 -76.65 59.73
C PHE A 250 0.43 -75.55 60.42
N GLY A 251 1.53 -75.92 61.08
CA GLY A 251 2.52 -75.00 61.70
C GLY A 251 2.73 -75.21 63.22
N ARG A 252 3.81 -74.63 63.78
CA ARG A 252 4.14 -74.68 65.23
C ARG A 252 3.68 -73.41 65.94
N GLY A 253 2.89 -73.51 67.01
CA GLY A 253 2.37 -72.36 67.77
C GLY A 253 3.23 -71.95 68.97
N ASN A 254 3.38 -70.63 69.21
CA ASN A 254 3.96 -70.05 70.44
C ASN A 254 2.89 -69.32 71.25
N THR A 255 2.95 -69.41 72.58
CA THR A 255 2.08 -68.71 73.55
C THR A 255 2.80 -67.47 74.11
N THR A 256 2.41 -66.26 73.73
CA THR A 256 3.00 -64.99 74.22
C THR A 256 1.96 -64.05 74.84
N SER A 257 2.29 -63.47 76.01
CA SER A 257 1.58 -62.34 76.64
C SER A 257 1.70 -61.05 75.82
N ALA A 258 0.81 -60.08 76.05
CA ALA A 258 0.64 -58.89 75.21
C ALA A 258 1.93 -58.07 75.02
N SER A 259 2.29 -57.85 73.76
CA SER A 259 3.49 -57.13 73.33
C SER A 259 3.51 -55.67 73.82
N GLY A 260 4.63 -55.20 74.40
CA GLY A 260 4.93 -53.77 74.58
C GLY A 260 5.15 -53.22 76.00
N ALA A 261 4.92 -53.98 77.07
CA ALA A 261 4.96 -53.45 78.44
C ALA A 261 6.37 -53.01 78.94
N GLY A 262 7.44 -53.72 78.56
CA GLY A 262 8.79 -53.44 79.06
C GLY A 262 9.47 -52.21 78.43
N ALA A 263 9.00 -51.76 77.26
CA ALA A 263 9.58 -50.58 76.60
C ALA A 263 9.12 -49.26 77.23
N LYS A 264 7.92 -49.23 77.82
CA LYS A 264 7.31 -48.01 78.38
C LYS A 264 8.07 -47.48 79.60
N SER A 265 8.61 -48.35 80.45
CA SER A 265 9.26 -47.97 81.71
C SER A 265 10.68 -47.41 81.53
N ALA A 266 11.39 -47.77 80.47
CA ALA A 266 12.74 -47.30 80.20
C ALA A 266 12.79 -45.87 79.62
N LEU A 267 11.65 -45.31 79.22
CA LEU A 267 11.58 -44.07 78.44
C LEU A 267 11.15 -42.83 79.25
N SER A 268 10.69 -42.98 80.50
CA SER A 268 10.30 -41.84 81.34
C SER A 268 11.34 -41.59 82.44
N MET A 269 12.28 -40.67 82.19
CA MET A 269 13.38 -40.32 83.12
C MET A 269 12.95 -39.37 84.25
N ASP A 270 11.78 -38.72 84.13
CA ASP A 270 11.28 -37.74 85.11
C ASP A 270 10.47 -38.38 86.25
N CYS A 271 10.29 -39.71 86.25
CA CYS A 271 9.61 -40.43 87.33
C CYS A 271 10.58 -40.75 88.47
N GLY A 272 11.11 -39.72 89.12
CA GLY A 272 11.97 -39.84 90.29
C GLY A 272 11.21 -39.76 91.60
N ALA A 273 10.71 -40.89 92.10
CA ALA A 273 10.74 -41.18 93.54
C ALA A 273 11.92 -42.14 93.83
N GLU A 274 13.00 -42.00 93.06
CA GLU A 274 14.21 -42.81 93.18
C GLU A 274 15.29 -42.02 93.96
N PRO A 275 16.01 -42.67 94.89
CA PRO A 275 16.85 -42.03 95.90
C PRO A 275 18.17 -41.41 95.39
N LEU A 276 18.39 -41.37 94.06
CA LEU A 276 19.63 -40.87 93.45
C LEU A 276 19.50 -39.53 92.68
N SER A 277 18.32 -38.90 92.66
CA SER A 277 18.14 -37.61 92.00
C SER A 277 18.39 -36.43 92.96
N VAL A 278 19.28 -35.50 92.57
CA VAL A 278 19.60 -34.29 93.36
C VAL A 278 18.46 -33.27 93.21
N PRO A 279 17.85 -32.75 94.29
CA PRO A 279 16.79 -31.76 94.17
C PRO A 279 17.33 -30.37 93.78
N ASN A 280 16.66 -29.70 92.84
CA ASN A 280 16.99 -28.33 92.43
C ASN A 280 16.75 -27.33 93.59
N THR A 281 17.75 -26.54 93.97
CA THR A 281 17.62 -25.48 94.99
C THR A 281 17.22 -24.14 94.36
N LEU A 282 16.28 -23.42 95.00
CA LEU A 282 15.63 -22.21 94.44
C LEU A 282 16.31 -20.87 94.85
N ILE A 283 17.35 -20.88 95.67
CA ILE A 283 17.98 -19.66 96.22
C ILE A 283 19.44 -19.57 95.78
N VAL A 284 19.80 -18.46 95.11
CA VAL A 284 21.15 -18.21 94.55
C VAL A 284 21.61 -16.79 94.91
N LYS A 285 22.92 -16.54 94.93
CA LYS A 285 23.53 -15.23 95.21
C LYS A 285 23.34 -14.25 94.04
N ASP A 286 22.96 -13.01 94.33
CA ASP A 286 22.61 -11.99 93.34
C ASP A 286 23.72 -11.71 92.31
N THR A 287 24.97 -11.55 92.76
CA THR A 287 26.12 -11.38 91.85
C THR A 287 26.29 -12.54 90.87
N LEU A 288 25.93 -13.75 91.30
CA LEU A 288 26.00 -14.96 90.47
C LEU A 288 24.81 -15.00 89.51
N ALA A 289 23.62 -14.56 89.94
CA ALA A 289 22.44 -14.43 89.10
C ALA A 289 22.64 -13.38 87.98
N SER A 290 23.11 -12.16 88.29
CA SER A 290 23.39 -11.16 87.26
C SER A 290 24.51 -11.60 86.30
N PHE A 291 25.52 -12.32 86.80
CA PHE A 291 26.53 -12.94 85.94
C PHE A 291 25.91 -14.00 85.03
N GLN A 292 25.01 -14.85 85.55
CA GLN A 292 24.27 -15.82 84.76
C GLN A 292 23.39 -15.15 83.71
N GLU A 293 22.70 -14.05 84.00
CA GLU A 293 21.86 -13.32 83.02
C GLU A 293 22.62 -12.83 81.79
N VAL A 294 23.90 -12.48 81.94
CA VAL A 294 24.75 -12.02 80.84
C VAL A 294 25.48 -13.17 80.14
N THR A 295 25.83 -14.21 80.90
CA THR A 295 26.67 -15.31 80.37
C THR A 295 25.89 -16.47 79.81
N THR A 296 24.74 -16.80 80.43
CA THR A 296 23.88 -17.88 79.97
C THR A 296 23.07 -17.41 78.78
N ASP A 297 23.01 -18.24 77.74
CA ASP A 297 22.20 -17.97 76.57
C ASP A 297 20.81 -18.58 76.79
N GLN A 298 19.77 -17.76 76.68
CA GLN A 298 18.40 -18.22 76.89
C GLN A 298 17.76 -18.56 75.55
N LEU A 299 17.12 -19.72 75.49
CA LEU A 299 16.45 -20.17 74.27
C LEU A 299 15.30 -19.20 73.92
N GLY A 300 15.40 -18.55 72.77
CA GLY A 300 14.39 -17.60 72.26
C GLY A 300 14.62 -16.13 72.62
N ALA A 301 15.64 -15.81 73.42
CA ALA A 301 16.08 -14.44 73.66
C ALA A 301 17.43 -14.18 73.00
N SER A 302 17.68 -12.94 72.55
CA SER A 302 19.02 -12.57 72.07
C SER A 302 19.98 -12.36 73.24
N ARG A 303 21.24 -12.76 73.08
CA ARG A 303 22.28 -12.58 74.09
C ARG A 303 22.32 -11.14 74.62
N ASN A 304 22.22 -11.00 75.94
CA ASN A 304 22.32 -9.71 76.59
C ASN A 304 23.79 -9.24 76.63
N LEU A 305 24.08 -8.09 76.03
CA LEU A 305 25.43 -7.50 75.96
C LEU A 305 25.61 -6.27 76.87
N MET A 306 24.60 -5.89 77.66
CA MET A 306 24.60 -4.72 78.55
C MET A 306 24.99 -3.36 77.91
N GLN A 307 24.85 -3.21 76.58
CA GLN A 307 25.26 -2.00 75.86
C GLN A 307 24.30 -0.80 76.03
N LEU A 308 23.09 -1.02 76.53
CA LEU A 308 21.99 -0.04 76.50
C LEU A 308 21.84 0.82 77.77
N GLN A 309 22.71 0.70 78.77
CA GLN A 309 22.55 1.46 80.03
C GLN A 309 22.89 2.95 79.91
N SER A 310 23.59 3.39 78.85
CA SER A 310 24.05 4.78 78.68
C SER A 310 23.39 5.55 77.53
N ILE A 311 22.51 4.92 76.74
CA ILE A 311 21.83 5.56 75.60
C ILE A 311 20.41 5.92 76.02
N GLN A 312 20.09 7.22 75.95
CA GLN A 312 18.81 7.83 76.23
C GLN A 312 17.63 7.00 75.68
N ALA A 313 16.62 6.75 76.51
CA ALA A 313 15.51 5.82 76.24
C ALA A 313 14.84 6.07 74.88
N LEU A 314 15.20 5.28 73.87
CA LEU A 314 14.53 5.27 72.57
C LEU A 314 13.11 4.71 72.74
N PRO A 315 12.10 5.27 72.04
CA PRO A 315 10.76 4.71 72.09
C PRO A 315 10.76 3.29 71.51
N GLN A 316 9.92 2.40 72.07
CA GLN A 316 9.82 1.01 71.65
C GLN A 316 9.55 0.84 70.13
N HIS A 317 8.93 1.86 69.51
CA HIS A 317 8.63 1.89 68.07
C HIS A 317 9.74 2.50 67.21
N HIS A 318 10.91 2.81 67.77
CA HIS A 318 12.04 3.30 66.99
C HIS A 318 12.62 2.20 66.11
N ALA A 319 12.69 2.45 64.81
CA ALA A 319 13.39 1.57 63.87
C ALA A 319 14.86 1.99 63.76
N PHE A 320 15.78 1.11 64.17
CA PHE A 320 17.21 1.33 64.00
C PHE A 320 17.63 1.18 62.53
N GLY A 321 18.58 1.99 62.08
CA GLY A 321 19.13 1.97 60.73
C GLY A 321 19.13 3.35 60.06
N LYS A 322 19.71 3.44 58.86
CA LYS A 322 19.65 4.64 58.02
C LYS A 322 18.44 4.50 57.07
N PRO A 323 17.48 5.45 57.06
CA PRO A 323 16.36 5.35 56.13
C PRO A 323 16.86 5.43 54.69
N THR A 324 16.25 4.65 53.80
CA THR A 324 16.47 4.75 52.36
C THR A 324 16.02 6.13 51.88
N SER A 325 16.82 6.76 51.02
CA SER A 325 16.44 8.03 50.39
C SER A 325 15.30 7.78 49.42
N ASN A 326 14.22 8.55 49.54
CA ASN A 326 13.18 8.57 48.52
C ASN A 326 13.64 9.47 47.38
N ASP A 327 13.54 8.99 46.14
CA ASP A 327 13.73 9.86 44.98
C ASP A 327 12.64 10.94 44.97
N PRO A 328 12.99 12.20 44.63
CA PRO A 328 12.02 13.30 44.62
C PRO A 328 10.96 13.15 43.53
N ILE A 329 11.19 12.27 42.55
CA ILE A 329 10.31 12.07 41.39
C ILE A 329 9.79 10.64 41.40
N SER A 330 8.48 10.50 41.57
CA SER A 330 7.80 9.20 41.45
C SER A 330 7.79 8.71 39.99
N ALA A 331 7.84 7.39 39.80
CA ALA A 331 7.75 6.75 38.48
C ALA A 331 6.53 7.21 37.67
N GLY A 332 5.39 7.46 38.33
CA GLY A 332 4.19 7.97 37.66
C GLY A 332 4.37 9.36 37.03
N ARG A 333 5.19 10.22 37.63
CA ARG A 333 5.54 11.54 37.09
C ARG A 333 6.56 11.42 35.96
N LEU A 334 7.47 10.45 36.06
CA LEU A 334 8.45 10.16 35.01
C LEU A 334 7.79 9.67 33.72
N ILE A 335 6.79 8.78 33.83
CA ILE A 335 6.05 8.23 32.68
C ILE A 335 5.24 9.30 31.95
N LYS A 336 4.60 10.22 32.69
CA LYS A 336 3.76 11.27 32.11
C LYS A 336 4.58 12.44 31.54
N GLY A 337 5.84 12.58 31.97
CA GLY A 337 6.68 13.71 31.61
C GLY A 337 6.13 15.04 32.15
N ALA A 338 6.85 16.12 31.85
CA ALA A 338 6.42 17.49 32.12
C ALA A 338 6.47 18.29 30.82
N TYR A 339 5.62 17.90 29.88
CA TYR A 339 5.55 18.52 28.55
C TYR A 339 4.76 19.82 28.61
N SER A 340 5.25 20.83 27.88
CA SER A 340 4.51 22.08 27.66
C SER A 340 3.23 21.82 26.84
N LEU A 341 2.28 22.76 26.86
CA LEU A 341 1.06 22.61 26.07
C LEU A 341 1.36 22.46 24.57
N GLU A 342 2.39 23.14 24.07
CA GLU A 342 2.83 23.05 22.67
C GLU A 342 3.33 21.64 22.31
N GLU A 343 4.05 20.97 23.20
CA GLU A 343 4.54 19.60 23.01
C GLU A 343 3.44 18.54 23.15
N GLN A 344 2.35 18.86 23.86
CA GLN A 344 1.18 17.99 23.96
C GLN A 344 0.29 18.07 22.72
N MET A 345 0.41 19.14 21.93
CA MET A 345 -0.39 19.30 20.71
C MET A 345 0.10 18.33 19.63
N PRO A 346 -0.83 17.80 18.81
CA PRO A 346 -0.48 16.92 17.70
C PRO A 346 0.36 17.65 16.64
N ASP A 347 1.20 16.89 15.94
CA ASP A 347 2.09 17.41 14.90
C ASP A 347 1.34 18.16 13.79
N SER A 348 1.95 19.24 13.31
CA SER A 348 1.32 20.18 12.37
C SER A 348 1.07 19.63 10.96
N ASP A 349 1.68 18.50 10.58
CA ASP A 349 1.58 17.87 9.26
C ASP A 349 0.57 16.71 9.22
N LEU A 350 -0.10 16.42 10.33
CA LEU A 350 -1.17 15.44 10.37
C LEU A 350 -2.32 15.87 9.45
N GLY A 351 -2.64 15.01 8.48
CA GLY A 351 -3.74 15.20 7.53
C GLY A 351 -3.49 16.22 6.42
N LYS A 352 -2.31 16.85 6.33
CA LYS A 352 -2.00 17.81 5.26
C LYS A 352 -0.52 17.80 4.86
N CYS A 353 -0.27 17.94 3.56
CA CYS A 353 1.12 18.06 3.09
C CYS A 353 1.67 19.46 3.40
N THR A 354 2.68 19.55 4.27
CA THR A 354 3.38 20.81 4.61
C THR A 354 4.53 21.13 3.65
N LEU A 355 4.92 20.17 2.81
CA LEU A 355 6.01 20.28 1.83
C LEU A 355 5.75 21.43 0.85
N ARG A 356 6.67 22.39 0.77
CA ARG A 356 6.59 23.50 -0.19
C ARG A 356 6.44 22.95 -1.62
N GLY A 357 5.41 23.41 -2.33
CA GLY A 357 5.08 22.96 -3.69
C GLY A 357 4.04 21.83 -3.78
N ARG A 358 3.69 21.16 -2.68
CA ARG A 358 2.64 20.12 -2.63
C ARG A 358 1.54 20.40 -1.59
N ARG A 359 1.50 21.63 -1.09
CA ARG A 359 0.56 22.06 -0.07
C ARG A 359 -0.86 22.10 -0.61
N ASN A 360 -1.79 21.57 0.17
CA ASN A 360 -3.22 21.55 -0.16
C ASN A 360 -3.96 22.69 0.57
N TYR A 361 -3.67 23.94 0.22
CA TYR A 361 -4.31 25.13 0.83
C TYR A 361 -5.31 25.83 -0.08
N GLU A 362 -5.26 25.61 -1.40
CA GLU A 362 -6.09 26.35 -2.35
C GLU A 362 -7.39 25.61 -2.66
N THR A 363 -8.51 26.33 -2.50
CA THR A 363 -9.86 25.84 -2.80
C THR A 363 -10.37 26.28 -4.17
N LYS A 364 -9.62 27.15 -4.87
CA LYS A 364 -9.95 27.55 -6.24
C LYS A 364 -9.71 26.38 -7.19
N PRO A 365 -10.56 26.19 -8.21
CA PRO A 365 -10.32 25.17 -9.22
C PRO A 365 -9.02 25.47 -9.96
N LEU A 366 -8.00 24.64 -9.74
CA LEU A 366 -6.73 24.71 -10.42
C LEU A 366 -6.80 23.86 -11.69
N GLY A 367 -7.19 24.50 -12.80
CA GLY A 367 -7.36 23.82 -14.07
C GLY A 367 -7.52 24.80 -15.23
N ILE A 368 -7.66 24.24 -16.43
CA ILE A 368 -7.96 24.98 -17.64
C ILE A 368 -9.46 24.79 -17.94
N PRO A 369 -10.30 25.84 -17.92
CA PRO A 369 -11.69 25.71 -18.30
C PRO A 369 -11.80 25.35 -19.79
N SER A 370 -12.84 24.60 -20.14
CA SER A 370 -13.13 24.22 -21.54
C SER A 370 -13.40 25.44 -22.42
N VAL A 371 -14.06 26.46 -21.87
CA VAL A 371 -14.22 27.79 -22.47
C VAL A 371 -13.30 28.76 -21.76
N ARG A 372 -12.40 29.40 -22.51
CA ARG A 372 -11.32 30.24 -21.98
C ARG A 372 -11.77 31.68 -21.72
N TYR A 373 -12.81 31.87 -20.90
CA TYR A 373 -13.23 33.20 -20.42
C TYR A 373 -12.13 33.95 -19.66
N ASP A 374 -11.15 33.22 -19.13
CA ASP A 374 -9.97 33.76 -18.45
C ASP A 374 -9.02 34.51 -19.40
N LYS A 375 -9.17 34.34 -20.72
CA LYS A 375 -8.33 34.98 -21.74
C LYS A 375 -9.18 35.88 -22.63
N PRO A 376 -8.69 37.08 -22.97
CA PRO A 376 -9.33 37.88 -24.00
C PRO A 376 -9.27 37.13 -25.34
N ALA A 377 -10.40 37.09 -26.04
CA ALA A 377 -10.46 36.55 -27.39
C ALA A 377 -9.51 37.33 -28.31
N PRO A 378 -8.68 36.66 -29.13
CA PRO A 378 -7.94 37.32 -30.18
C PRO A 378 -8.90 38.04 -31.12
N HIS A 379 -8.53 39.24 -31.58
CA HIS A 379 -9.33 39.98 -32.55
C HIS A 379 -9.71 39.07 -33.73
N PRO A 380 -10.97 39.07 -34.23
CA PRO A 380 -11.43 38.12 -35.24
C PRO A 380 -10.52 38.05 -36.48
N LEU A 381 -10.06 39.20 -36.97
CA LEU A 381 -9.12 39.29 -38.12
C LEU A 381 -7.69 38.75 -37.86
N LYS A 382 -7.32 38.54 -36.59
CA LYS A 382 -5.99 38.05 -36.17
C LYS A 382 -6.06 36.64 -35.57
N ARG A 383 -7.25 36.02 -35.53
CA ARG A 383 -7.46 34.67 -35.00
C ARG A 383 -6.85 33.66 -35.97
N SER A 384 -6.12 32.67 -35.45
CA SER A 384 -5.57 31.59 -36.27
C SER A 384 -6.72 30.77 -36.87
N VAL A 385 -6.58 30.38 -38.14
CA VAL A 385 -7.53 29.51 -38.84
C VAL A 385 -7.63 28.13 -38.16
N ALA A 386 -6.53 27.68 -37.54
CA ALA A 386 -6.47 26.41 -36.81
C ALA A 386 -6.73 26.56 -35.30
N ASN A 387 -7.39 27.64 -34.87
CA ASN A 387 -7.69 27.84 -33.47
C ASN A 387 -8.84 26.93 -33.00
N ALA A 388 -8.51 25.92 -32.18
CA ALA A 388 -9.48 25.00 -31.59
C ALA A 388 -10.05 25.47 -30.23
N VAL A 389 -9.64 26.65 -29.74
CA VAL A 389 -10.02 27.16 -28.42
C VAL A 389 -11.17 28.16 -28.53
N ASN A 390 -12.24 27.92 -27.77
CA ASN A 390 -13.35 28.85 -27.58
C ASN A 390 -13.03 29.82 -26.43
N TYR A 391 -13.17 31.13 -26.67
CA TYR A 391 -12.90 32.19 -25.69
C TYR A 391 -14.18 32.78 -25.05
N GLY A 392 -15.34 32.21 -25.36
CA GLY A 392 -16.63 32.70 -24.92
C GLY A 392 -17.29 33.69 -25.88
N ASP A 393 -16.66 33.95 -27.03
CA ASP A 393 -17.14 34.80 -28.12
C ASP A 393 -17.80 34.01 -29.28
N ASP A 394 -17.86 32.68 -29.15
CA ASP A 394 -18.48 31.82 -30.17
C ASP A 394 -20.02 31.82 -30.03
N LEU A 395 -20.72 31.78 -31.17
CA LEU A 395 -22.18 31.70 -31.22
C LEU A 395 -22.71 30.33 -30.75
N ASN A 396 -23.92 30.32 -30.19
CA ASN A 396 -24.64 29.08 -29.92
C ASN A 396 -25.03 28.36 -31.22
N ALA A 397 -25.12 27.03 -31.18
CA ALA A 397 -25.52 26.20 -32.32
C ALA A 397 -26.86 26.63 -32.95
N GLY A 398 -27.84 27.02 -32.12
CA GLY A 398 -29.12 27.54 -32.62
C GLY A 398 -28.95 28.82 -33.45
N SER A 399 -28.13 29.77 -32.98
CA SER A 399 -27.85 31.02 -33.69
C SER A 399 -27.08 30.81 -34.99
N LEU A 400 -26.34 29.71 -35.13
CA LEU A 400 -25.68 29.33 -36.38
C LEU A 400 -26.68 28.74 -37.40
N ILE A 401 -27.65 27.95 -36.92
CA ILE A 401 -28.68 27.34 -37.77
C ILE A 401 -29.68 28.40 -38.25
N THR A 402 -30.05 29.32 -37.37
CA THR A 402 -30.97 30.43 -37.66
C THR A 402 -30.25 31.78 -37.48
N PRO A 403 -29.43 32.20 -38.46
CA PRO A 403 -28.70 33.45 -38.37
C PRO A 403 -29.66 34.64 -38.36
N THR A 404 -29.26 35.72 -37.69
CA THR A 404 -30.04 36.96 -37.69
C THR A 404 -29.98 37.64 -39.05
N ARG A 405 -30.97 38.48 -39.35
CA ARG A 405 -31.01 39.30 -40.58
C ARG A 405 -29.88 40.33 -40.67
N PHE A 406 -28.97 40.40 -39.72
CA PHE A 406 -27.87 41.37 -39.74
C PHE A 406 -26.51 40.68 -39.94
N GLN A 407 -26.46 39.36 -39.80
CA GLN A 407 -25.22 38.60 -39.94
C GLN A 407 -24.67 38.64 -41.36
N PHE A 408 -25.52 38.73 -42.38
CA PHE A 408 -25.08 38.93 -43.77
C PHE A 408 -24.42 40.29 -44.01
N LYS A 409 -24.65 41.27 -43.13
CA LYS A 409 -23.97 42.58 -43.16
C LYS A 409 -22.69 42.58 -42.33
N GLY A 410 -22.29 41.43 -41.78
CA GLY A 410 -21.11 41.29 -40.92
C GLY A 410 -21.34 41.70 -39.47
N LEU A 411 -22.59 41.93 -39.05
CA LEU A 411 -22.93 42.26 -37.65
C LEU A 411 -23.22 40.98 -36.88
N MET A 412 -22.51 40.79 -35.77
CA MET A 412 -22.67 39.64 -34.87
C MET A 412 -23.69 39.95 -33.76
N ALA A 413 -24.23 38.91 -33.12
CA ALA A 413 -25.15 39.09 -32.00
C ALA A 413 -24.51 39.88 -30.84
N ASP A 414 -23.21 39.71 -30.63
CA ASP A 414 -22.46 40.43 -29.60
C ASP A 414 -22.34 41.93 -29.90
N ASP A 415 -22.40 42.36 -31.18
CA ASP A 415 -22.40 43.79 -31.53
C ASP A 415 -23.68 44.51 -31.08
N PHE A 416 -24.77 43.76 -30.90
CA PHE A 416 -26.02 44.27 -30.33
C PHE A 416 -25.99 44.27 -28.81
N ARG A 417 -25.25 43.35 -28.19
CA ARG A 417 -25.04 43.23 -26.73
C ARG A 417 -23.98 44.18 -26.20
N LEU A 418 -23.08 44.64 -27.06
CA LEU A 418 -21.99 45.54 -26.71
C LEU A 418 -22.54 46.78 -26.00
N ARG A 419 -22.03 47.04 -24.80
CA ARG A 419 -22.37 48.22 -24.00
C ARG A 419 -21.68 49.44 -24.58
N ARG A 420 -22.46 50.38 -25.09
CA ARG A 420 -22.00 51.65 -25.69
C ARG A 420 -22.39 52.83 -24.80
N GLU A 421 -21.70 53.94 -24.99
CA GLU A 421 -22.05 55.19 -24.32
C GLU A 421 -23.37 55.74 -24.91
N PRO A 422 -24.28 56.29 -24.09
CA PRO A 422 -25.56 56.85 -24.56
C PRO A 422 -25.48 57.77 -25.80
N PRO A 423 -24.54 58.74 -25.90
CA PRO A 423 -24.46 59.61 -27.08
C PRO A 423 -24.01 58.87 -28.36
N GLU A 424 -23.32 57.74 -28.23
CA GLU A 424 -22.98 56.90 -29.38
C GLU A 424 -24.21 56.17 -29.91
N VAL A 425 -25.04 55.63 -29.00
CA VAL A 425 -26.29 54.94 -29.34
C VAL A 425 -27.29 55.92 -29.97
N GLU A 426 -27.39 57.13 -29.45
CA GLU A 426 -28.23 58.20 -30.03
C GLU A 426 -27.85 58.48 -31.49
N ARG A 427 -26.55 58.62 -31.79
CA ARG A 427 -26.08 58.79 -33.17
C ARG A 427 -26.42 57.61 -34.07
N LEU A 428 -26.34 56.38 -33.54
CA LEU A 428 -26.73 55.18 -34.27
C LEU A 428 -28.23 55.15 -34.58
N LEU A 429 -29.08 55.55 -33.64
CA LEU A 429 -30.53 55.65 -33.85
C LEU A 429 -30.88 56.72 -34.88
N LEU A 430 -30.30 57.92 -34.76
CA LEU A 430 -30.48 58.99 -35.75
C LEU A 430 -30.00 58.58 -37.14
N GLY A 431 -28.83 57.94 -37.22
CA GLY A 431 -28.27 57.41 -38.47
C GLY A 431 -29.10 56.28 -39.09
N ALA A 432 -29.85 55.53 -38.28
CA ALA A 432 -30.80 54.52 -38.73
C ALA A 432 -32.13 55.13 -39.23
N GLY A 433 -32.30 56.46 -39.14
CA GLY A 433 -33.51 57.17 -39.53
C GLY A 433 -34.57 57.24 -38.45
N PHE A 434 -34.21 57.01 -37.17
CA PHE A 434 -35.14 57.18 -36.06
C PHE A 434 -35.37 58.67 -35.77
N THR A 435 -36.56 59.15 -36.10
CA THR A 435 -36.96 60.56 -35.93
C THR A 435 -37.83 60.72 -34.69
N ALA A 436 -37.23 60.80 -33.51
CA ALA A 436 -37.90 61.11 -32.25
C ALA A 436 -37.33 62.37 -31.61
N GLY A 437 -38.11 63.02 -30.74
CA GLY A 437 -37.64 64.15 -29.95
C GLY A 437 -36.52 63.75 -28.98
N PRO A 438 -35.61 64.67 -28.63
CA PRO A 438 -34.45 64.36 -27.77
C PRO A 438 -34.86 63.86 -26.37
N GLU A 439 -36.00 64.34 -25.85
CA GLU A 439 -36.56 63.89 -24.57
C GLU A 439 -36.99 62.42 -24.62
N VAL A 440 -37.63 62.00 -25.70
CA VAL A 440 -38.07 60.60 -25.91
C VAL A 440 -36.88 59.67 -26.03
N ILE A 441 -35.83 60.08 -26.73
CA ILE A 441 -34.60 59.29 -26.86
C ILE A 441 -33.92 59.14 -25.49
N ALA A 442 -33.88 60.20 -24.69
CA ALA A 442 -33.33 60.15 -23.33
C ALA A 442 -34.08 59.17 -22.42
N ASP A 443 -35.42 59.16 -22.48
CA ASP A 443 -36.26 58.24 -21.71
C ASP A 443 -36.05 56.77 -22.13
N ILE A 444 -36.01 56.49 -23.44
CA ILE A 444 -35.74 55.14 -23.97
C ILE A 444 -34.35 54.65 -23.52
N LEU A 445 -33.33 55.50 -23.57
CA LEU A 445 -31.99 55.17 -23.12
C LEU A 445 -31.92 54.94 -21.61
N GLN A 446 -32.65 55.72 -20.83
CA GLN A 446 -32.74 55.55 -19.38
C GLN A 446 -33.41 54.23 -19.02
N ASP A 447 -34.50 53.88 -19.69
CA ASP A 447 -35.20 52.61 -19.47
C ASP A 447 -34.38 51.41 -19.93
N ALA A 448 -33.68 51.54 -21.05
CA ALA A 448 -32.74 50.52 -21.53
C ALA A 448 -31.55 50.34 -20.58
N ALA A 449 -31.09 51.39 -19.89
CA ALA A 449 -30.09 51.30 -18.84
C ALA A 449 -30.62 50.62 -17.57
N LYS A 450 -31.86 50.92 -17.15
CA LYS A 450 -32.51 50.26 -16.00
C LYS A 450 -32.65 48.76 -16.20
N ARG A 451 -32.99 48.31 -17.42
CA ARG A 451 -33.15 46.88 -17.76
C ARG A 451 -31.90 46.04 -17.59
N ASN A 452 -30.74 46.67 -17.63
CA ASN A 452 -29.46 45.98 -17.45
C ASN A 452 -29.16 45.65 -15.99
N GLY A 453 -29.78 46.31 -15.01
CA GLY A 453 -29.68 45.96 -13.58
C GLY A 453 -28.32 46.24 -12.89
N ASP A 454 -27.29 46.64 -13.64
CA ASP A 454 -25.92 46.78 -13.13
C ASP A 454 -25.58 48.17 -12.54
N GLY A 455 -26.49 49.14 -12.64
CA GLY A 455 -26.27 50.53 -12.22
C GLY A 455 -25.34 51.35 -13.13
N ASP A 456 -24.80 50.74 -14.19
CA ASP A 456 -23.99 51.41 -15.21
C ASP A 456 -24.89 52.18 -16.21
N ARG A 457 -24.41 53.34 -16.69
CA ARG A 457 -25.12 54.19 -17.67
C ARG A 457 -24.98 53.71 -19.11
N ARG A 458 -24.11 52.74 -19.37
CA ARG A 458 -23.91 52.18 -20.71
C ARG A 458 -25.05 51.28 -21.14
N VAL A 459 -25.43 51.41 -22.40
CA VAL A 459 -26.62 50.78 -22.97
C VAL A 459 -26.24 49.89 -24.15
N SER A 460 -26.91 48.74 -24.30
CA SER A 460 -26.75 47.86 -25.46
C SER A 460 -27.86 48.13 -26.47
N LEU A 461 -27.61 47.88 -27.76
CA LEU A 461 -28.66 48.06 -28.78
C LEU A 461 -29.82 47.08 -28.56
N GLU A 462 -29.55 45.88 -28.04
CA GLU A 462 -30.59 44.91 -27.68
C GLU A 462 -31.54 45.46 -26.60
N SER A 463 -31.00 46.06 -25.53
CA SER A 463 -31.85 46.64 -24.48
C SER A 463 -32.60 47.88 -24.97
N VAL A 464 -32.02 48.66 -25.88
CA VAL A 464 -32.69 49.78 -26.56
C VAL A 464 -33.84 49.30 -27.43
N MET A 465 -33.65 48.26 -28.23
CA MET A 465 -34.71 47.71 -29.08
C MET A 465 -35.90 47.23 -28.24
N LEU A 466 -35.62 46.53 -27.14
CA LEU A 466 -36.68 46.09 -26.21
C LEU A 466 -37.37 47.25 -25.49
N ALA A 467 -36.64 48.32 -25.16
CA ALA A 467 -37.20 49.53 -24.57
C ALA A 467 -38.07 50.31 -25.58
N LEU A 468 -37.64 50.33 -26.84
CA LEU A 468 -38.38 50.92 -27.94
C LEU A 468 -39.65 50.14 -28.25
N GLU A 469 -39.60 48.80 -28.28
CA GLU A 469 -40.79 47.95 -28.43
C GLU A 469 -41.81 48.20 -27.32
N SER A 470 -41.37 48.30 -26.06
CA SER A 470 -42.28 48.62 -24.96
C SER A 470 -42.84 50.03 -25.04
N TRP A 471 -42.03 51.00 -25.48
CA TRP A 471 -42.46 52.39 -25.64
C TRP A 471 -43.50 52.54 -26.75
N VAL A 472 -43.29 51.87 -27.89
CA VAL A 472 -44.26 51.79 -28.99
C VAL A 472 -45.53 51.06 -28.54
N GLY A 473 -45.42 50.06 -27.67
CA GLY A 473 -46.58 49.33 -27.13
C GLY A 473 -47.37 50.09 -26.05
N THR A 474 -46.80 51.14 -25.44
CA THR A 474 -47.51 52.02 -24.49
C THR A 474 -48.10 53.28 -25.11
N GLN A 475 -47.81 53.57 -26.38
CA GLN A 475 -48.55 54.53 -27.20
C GLN A 475 -49.76 53.88 -27.85
#